data_AF-A0AAE4BMG3-F1
#
_entry.id   AF-A0AAE4BMG3-F1
#
_cell.length_a   1.000
_cell.length_b   1.000
_cell.length_c   1.000
_cell.angle_alpha   90.00
_cell.angle_beta   90.00
_cell.angle_gamma   90.00
#
_symmetry.space_group_name_H-M   'P 1'
#
loop_
_entity.id
_entity.type
_entity.pdbx_description
1 polymer ?
#
loop_
_entity_poly.entity_id
_entity_poly.type
_entity_poly.pdbx_seq_one_letter_code
_entity_poly.pdbx_strand_id
1 'polypeptide(L)'
;MLHIEFLTDLGARVTVDVESAEKLLDTQRQYGRLGWTSGEVPSGGYQFPLENEPDFDWALIGARKWTNPDGEDMIIHKGHAYRRRELEAVDSRKMKLPAAVKYSRGAKSTDPEHIREKSDGEFEYVTLVIFRGGKRQERYAVGAASAGSTRSAAPQTRPAARPAGADAPAAGAAPMNRGQLLNALSTKLRETRVPQAEVLERFQASSLSALTDDQIRTVLAEVS
;
A
#
# COMPACT_ATOMS: atom_id res chain seq x y z
N MET A 1 -31.48 1.79 -6.96
CA MET A 1 -30.76 0.52 -6.75
C MET A 1 -29.84 0.31 -7.93
N LEU A 2 -28.56 0.04 -7.65
CA LEU A 2 -27.51 -0.24 -8.63
C LEU A 2 -27.05 -1.68 -8.45
N HIS A 3 -26.45 -2.24 -9.49
CA HIS A 3 -25.83 -3.55 -9.44
C HIS A 3 -24.40 -3.43 -9.90
N ILE A 4 -23.48 -4.09 -9.20
CA ILE A 4 -22.08 -4.21 -9.61
C ILE A 4 -21.73 -5.68 -9.70
N GLU A 5 -21.12 -6.09 -10.83
CA GLU A 5 -20.62 -7.44 -11.03
C GLU A 5 -19.16 -7.52 -10.62
N PHE A 6 -18.82 -8.53 -9.82
CA PHE A 6 -17.48 -8.87 -9.41
C PHE A 6 -17.08 -10.24 -9.93
N LEU A 7 -15.80 -10.36 -10.25
CA LEU A 7 -15.08 -11.63 -10.27
C LEU A 7 -14.42 -11.81 -8.90
N THR A 8 -14.74 -12.91 -8.22
CA THR A 8 -14.13 -13.23 -6.91
C THR A 8 -12.68 -13.67 -7.07
N ASP A 9 -11.98 -13.79 -5.95
CA ASP A 9 -10.65 -14.39 -5.85
C ASP A 9 -10.58 -15.83 -6.37
N LEU A 10 -11.70 -16.55 -6.33
CA LEU A 10 -11.85 -17.90 -6.89
C LEU A 10 -12.35 -17.94 -8.34
N GLY A 11 -12.58 -16.78 -8.97
CA GLY A 11 -13.05 -16.68 -10.35
C GLY A 11 -14.58 -16.83 -10.54
N ALA A 12 -15.36 -16.86 -9.45
CA ALA A 12 -16.81 -16.87 -9.53
C ALA A 12 -17.34 -15.50 -9.94
N ARG A 13 -18.43 -15.47 -10.71
CA ARG A 13 -19.15 -14.23 -11.05
C ARG A 13 -20.23 -13.98 -10.01
N VAL A 14 -20.14 -12.86 -9.31
CA VAL A 14 -21.05 -12.48 -8.23
C VAL A 14 -21.57 -11.07 -8.49
N THR A 15 -22.89 -10.90 -8.50
CA THR A 15 -23.53 -9.58 -8.56
C THR A 15 -23.91 -9.14 -7.16
N VAL A 16 -23.55 -7.91 -6.81
CA VAL A 16 -23.87 -7.28 -5.53
C VAL A 16 -24.80 -6.10 -5.76
N ASP A 17 -25.87 -6.04 -4.98
CA ASP A 17 -26.80 -4.92 -4.97
C ASP A 17 -26.27 -3.76 -4.15
N VAL A 18 -26.35 -2.56 -4.70
CA VAL A 18 -25.93 -1.32 -4.06
C VAL A 18 -27.13 -0.39 -3.94
N GLU A 19 -27.39 0.04 -2.71
CA GLU A 19 -28.57 0.86 -2.36
C GLU A 19 -28.60 2.18 -3.14
N SER A 20 -27.46 2.88 -3.19
CA SER A 20 -27.32 4.20 -3.83
C SER A 20 -25.96 4.38 -4.52
N ALA A 21 -25.87 5.34 -5.44
CA ALA A 21 -24.63 5.65 -6.15
C ALA A 21 -23.50 6.09 -5.22
N GLU A 22 -23.83 6.73 -4.10
CA GLU A 22 -22.85 7.22 -3.12
C GLU A 22 -22.11 6.08 -2.41
N LYS A 23 -22.78 4.94 -2.21
CA LYS A 23 -22.20 3.75 -1.55
C LYS A 23 -21.37 2.88 -2.50
N LEU A 24 -21.39 3.15 -3.81
CA LEU A 24 -20.75 2.31 -4.82
C LEU A 24 -19.25 2.13 -4.56
N LEU A 25 -18.54 3.22 -4.28
CA LEU A 25 -17.09 3.16 -4.03
C LEU A 25 -16.77 2.43 -2.72
N ASP A 26 -17.61 2.56 -1.71
CA ASP A 26 -17.44 1.85 -0.44
C ASP A 26 -17.64 0.34 -0.64
N THR A 27 -18.65 -0.05 -1.42
CA THR A 27 -18.84 -1.44 -1.84
C THR A 27 -17.64 -1.96 -2.64
N GLN A 28 -17.12 -1.19 -3.60
CA GLN A 28 -15.92 -1.57 -4.35
C GLN A 28 -14.71 -1.78 -3.43
N ARG A 29 -14.47 -0.88 -2.47
CA ARG A 29 -13.37 -1.03 -1.50
C ARG A 29 -13.57 -2.25 -0.61
N GLN A 30 -14.78 -2.48 -0.13
CA GLN A 30 -15.10 -3.61 0.74
C GLN A 30 -14.73 -4.94 0.07
N TYR A 31 -15.21 -5.19 -1.15
CA TYR A 31 -14.95 -6.44 -1.87
C TYR A 31 -13.55 -6.47 -2.47
N GLY A 32 -13.00 -5.34 -2.90
CA GLY A 32 -11.65 -5.29 -3.46
C GLY A 32 -10.55 -5.56 -2.43
N ARG A 33 -10.77 -5.32 -1.13
CA ARG A 33 -9.87 -5.80 -0.05
C ARG A 33 -9.75 -7.32 0.00
N LEU A 34 -10.78 -8.04 -0.45
CA LEU A 34 -10.79 -9.49 -0.59
C LEU A 34 -10.10 -9.96 -1.89
N GLY A 35 -9.62 -9.03 -2.72
CA GLY A 35 -9.04 -9.32 -4.03
C GLY A 35 -10.08 -9.47 -5.14
N TRP A 36 -11.35 -9.13 -4.88
CA TRP A 36 -12.39 -9.17 -5.91
C TRP A 36 -12.23 -7.99 -6.87
N THR A 37 -12.53 -8.22 -8.14
CA THR A 37 -12.34 -7.22 -9.20
C THR A 37 -13.63 -7.04 -9.99
N SER A 38 -13.88 -5.83 -10.50
CA SER A 38 -15.04 -5.55 -11.34
C SER A 38 -14.58 -5.04 -12.70
N GLY A 39 -15.08 -5.65 -13.77
CA GLY A 39 -14.63 -5.39 -15.14
C GLY A 39 -13.21 -5.91 -15.42
N GLU A 40 -12.60 -5.36 -16.47
CA GLU A 40 -11.25 -5.70 -16.91
C GLU A 40 -10.34 -4.47 -16.87
N VAL A 41 -9.03 -4.73 -16.80
CA VAL A 41 -8.02 -3.67 -16.88
C VAL A 41 -8.08 -3.05 -18.28
N PRO A 42 -8.24 -1.71 -18.41
CA PRO A 42 -8.23 -1.05 -19.71
C PRO A 42 -6.91 -1.26 -20.46
N SER A 43 -6.94 -1.21 -21.80
CA SER A 43 -5.71 -1.19 -22.59
C SER A 43 -4.86 0.03 -22.20
N GLY A 44 -3.57 -0.19 -21.90
CA GLY A 44 -2.69 0.84 -21.34
C GLY A 44 -2.79 1.02 -19.81
N GLY A 45 -3.61 0.20 -19.13
CA GLY A 45 -3.87 0.29 -17.70
C GLY A 45 -4.87 1.40 -17.32
N TYR A 46 -5.28 1.40 -16.05
CA TYR A 46 -6.09 2.48 -15.49
C TYR A 46 -5.33 3.80 -15.49
N GLN A 47 -6.03 4.90 -15.74
CA GLN A 47 -5.45 6.24 -15.76
C GLN A 47 -5.96 7.05 -14.57
N PHE A 48 -5.06 7.49 -13.70
CA PHE A 48 -5.39 8.32 -12.53
C PHE A 48 -4.55 9.61 -12.48
N PRO A 49 -5.01 10.63 -11.73
CA PRO A 49 -4.22 11.84 -11.51
C PRO A 49 -2.90 11.53 -10.79
N LEU A 50 -1.81 12.21 -11.17
CA LEU A 50 -0.48 12.01 -10.59
C LEU A 50 -0.46 12.21 -9.07
N GLU A 51 -1.17 13.23 -8.59
CA GLU A 51 -1.27 13.60 -7.17
C GLU A 51 -2.00 12.56 -6.29
N ASN A 52 -2.66 11.58 -6.91
CA ASN A 52 -3.30 10.48 -6.18
C ASN A 52 -2.36 9.30 -5.93
N GLU A 53 -1.20 9.23 -6.60
CA GLU A 53 -0.31 8.06 -6.51
C GLU A 53 0.15 7.71 -5.09
N PRO A 54 0.60 8.67 -4.26
CA PRO A 54 1.22 8.33 -2.97
C PRO A 54 0.28 7.60 -2.01
N ASP A 55 -1.01 7.94 -2.05
CA ASP A 55 -2.04 7.48 -1.12
C ASP A 55 -3.26 6.86 -1.81
N PHE A 56 -3.10 6.40 -3.06
CA PHE A 56 -4.14 5.68 -3.79
C PHE A 56 -4.61 4.43 -3.03
N ASP A 57 -5.93 4.25 -2.92
CA ASP A 57 -6.50 3.02 -2.37
C ASP A 57 -6.57 1.93 -3.43
N TRP A 58 -5.57 1.05 -3.39
CA TRP A 58 -5.46 -0.12 -4.27
C TRP A 58 -6.65 -1.09 -4.17
N ALA A 59 -7.39 -1.09 -3.05
CA ALA A 59 -8.58 -1.91 -2.92
C ALA A 59 -9.68 -1.51 -3.91
N LEU A 60 -9.69 -0.27 -4.42
CA LEU A 60 -10.67 0.16 -5.43
C LEU A 60 -10.65 -0.68 -6.71
N ILE A 61 -9.50 -1.27 -7.02
CA ILE A 61 -9.30 -2.12 -8.19
C ILE A 61 -9.00 -3.58 -7.81
N GLY A 62 -9.26 -3.98 -6.57
CA GLY A 62 -8.96 -5.34 -6.10
C GLY A 62 -7.46 -5.65 -5.97
N ALA A 63 -6.62 -4.62 -5.81
CA ALA A 63 -5.18 -4.75 -5.68
C ALA A 63 -4.71 -4.46 -4.24
N ARG A 64 -3.47 -4.85 -3.92
CA ARG A 64 -2.84 -4.56 -2.62
C ARG A 64 -1.34 -4.31 -2.72
N LYS A 65 -0.82 -3.48 -1.82
CA LYS A 65 0.64 -3.32 -1.62
C LYS A 65 1.21 -4.59 -0.99
N TRP A 66 2.39 -5.01 -1.43
CA TRP A 66 3.15 -6.12 -0.87
C TRP A 66 4.64 -5.86 -1.05
N THR A 67 5.40 -5.99 0.03
CA THR A 67 6.87 -5.92 -0.02
C THR A 67 7.40 -7.33 -0.24
N ASN A 68 8.21 -7.51 -1.27
CA ASN A 68 8.82 -8.81 -1.56
C ASN A 68 9.96 -9.13 -0.55
N PRO A 69 10.51 -10.36 -0.56
CA PRO A 69 11.64 -10.71 0.31
C PRO A 69 12.91 -9.86 0.11
N ASP A 70 13.07 -9.26 -1.08
CA ASP A 70 14.19 -8.38 -1.40
C ASP A 70 14.00 -6.93 -0.88
N GLY A 71 12.85 -6.63 -0.27
CA GLY A 71 12.52 -5.30 0.25
C GLY A 71 11.94 -4.32 -0.79
N GLU A 72 11.58 -4.79 -1.99
CA GLU A 72 10.94 -4.00 -3.05
C GLU A 72 9.42 -3.95 -2.83
N ASP A 73 8.86 -2.72 -2.83
CA ASP A 73 7.41 -2.51 -2.78
C ASP A 73 6.77 -2.78 -4.14
N MET A 74 5.84 -3.73 -4.15
CA MET A 74 5.11 -4.15 -5.33
C MET A 74 3.59 -4.03 -5.12
N ILE A 75 2.86 -4.02 -6.22
CA ILE A 75 1.40 -4.11 -6.22
C ILE A 75 0.99 -5.49 -6.70
N ILE A 76 0.16 -6.20 -5.91
CA ILE A 76 -0.43 -7.48 -6.29
C ILE A 76 -1.84 -7.26 -6.82
N HIS A 77 -2.13 -7.77 -8.01
CA HIS A 77 -3.46 -7.76 -8.62
C HIS A 77 -3.68 -9.03 -9.46
N LYS A 78 -4.79 -9.75 -9.23
CA LYS A 78 -5.10 -11.06 -9.84
C LYS A 78 -3.90 -12.04 -9.82
N GLY A 79 -3.16 -12.09 -8.70
CA GLY A 79 -1.98 -12.96 -8.53
C GLY A 79 -0.71 -12.51 -9.26
N HIS A 80 -0.72 -11.36 -9.94
CA HIS A 80 0.46 -10.80 -10.61
C HIS A 80 1.06 -9.66 -9.78
N ALA A 81 2.40 -9.59 -9.76
CA ALA A 81 3.15 -8.52 -9.12
C ALA A 81 3.57 -7.45 -10.14
N TYR A 82 3.25 -6.19 -9.84
CA TYR A 82 3.54 -5.02 -10.67
C TYR A 82 4.54 -4.11 -9.95
N ARG A 83 5.56 -3.65 -10.69
CA ARG A 83 6.61 -2.76 -10.20
C ARG A 83 6.29 -1.31 -10.54
N ARG A 84 6.65 -0.42 -9.61
CA ARG A 84 6.61 1.03 -9.80
C ARG A 84 7.75 1.47 -10.71
N ARG A 85 7.44 2.28 -11.73
CA ARG A 85 8.39 2.91 -12.64
C ARG A 85 8.08 4.38 -12.75
N GLU A 86 9.09 5.22 -12.55
CA GLU A 86 8.97 6.65 -12.82
C GLU A 86 9.27 6.91 -14.29
N LEU A 87 8.39 7.64 -14.95
CA LEU A 87 8.54 8.07 -16.32
C LEU A 87 8.76 9.59 -16.29
N GLU A 88 9.93 10.01 -16.76
CA GLU A 88 10.27 11.42 -16.84
C GLU A 88 9.37 12.16 -17.84
N ALA A 89 9.24 13.47 -17.65
CA ALA A 89 8.51 14.30 -18.57
C ALA A 89 9.21 14.29 -19.94
N VAL A 90 8.47 13.92 -20.98
CA VAL A 90 8.96 13.96 -22.36
C VAL A 90 8.58 15.31 -22.93
N ASP A 91 9.53 16.25 -23.04
CA ASP A 91 9.35 17.49 -23.80
C ASP A 91 10.11 17.39 -25.13
N SER A 92 9.46 16.75 -26.11
CA SER A 92 9.94 16.71 -27.48
C SER A 92 9.14 17.68 -28.35
N ARG A 93 9.73 18.15 -29.46
CA ARG A 93 9.04 19.01 -30.43
C ARG A 93 7.74 18.37 -30.97
N LYS A 94 7.64 17.04 -30.96
CA LYS A 94 6.47 16.30 -31.45
C LYS A 94 5.47 15.94 -30.36
N MET A 95 5.89 15.86 -29.10
CA MET A 95 5.07 15.34 -28.02
C MET A 95 5.54 15.88 -26.66
N LYS A 96 4.57 16.41 -25.89
CA LYS A 96 4.77 16.88 -24.52
C LYS A 96 3.97 16.00 -23.57
N LEU A 97 4.63 15.06 -22.89
CA LEU A 97 4.01 14.24 -21.86
C LEU A 97 4.53 14.70 -20.49
N PRO A 98 3.63 15.04 -19.53
CA PRO A 98 4.06 15.27 -18.16
C PRO A 98 4.64 14.00 -17.54
N ALA A 99 5.40 14.19 -16.46
CA ALA A 99 5.90 13.09 -15.64
C ALA A 99 4.75 12.15 -15.22
N ALA A 100 5.06 10.87 -15.13
CA ALA A 100 4.10 9.84 -14.79
C ALA A 100 4.72 8.77 -13.90
N VAL A 101 3.89 8.13 -13.10
CA VAL A 101 4.26 6.91 -12.39
C VAL A 101 3.48 5.75 -12.99
N LYS A 102 4.18 4.74 -13.48
CA LYS A 102 3.61 3.56 -14.13
C LYS A 102 3.82 2.31 -13.28
N TYR A 103 2.75 1.55 -13.05
CA TYR A 103 2.81 0.23 -12.44
C TYR A 103 2.64 -0.83 -13.52
N SER A 104 3.71 -1.59 -13.78
CA SER A 104 3.76 -2.55 -14.89
C SER A 104 4.57 -3.79 -14.54
N ARG A 105 4.40 -4.85 -15.31
CA ARG A 105 5.19 -6.09 -15.25
C ARG A 105 5.62 -6.51 -16.65
N GLY A 106 6.60 -7.41 -16.74
CA GLY A 106 6.90 -8.06 -18.02
C GLY A 106 5.71 -8.88 -18.51
N ALA A 107 5.46 -8.84 -19.81
CA ALA A 107 4.46 -9.70 -20.45
C ALA A 107 4.90 -11.16 -20.37
N LYS A 108 3.94 -12.06 -20.17
CA LYS A 108 4.09 -13.52 -20.22
C LYS A 108 3.53 -14.03 -21.54
N SER A 109 3.97 -15.22 -21.94
CA SER A 109 3.45 -15.90 -23.13
C SER A 109 1.94 -16.13 -23.10
N THR A 110 1.35 -16.25 -21.91
CA THR A 110 -0.09 -16.43 -21.69
C THR A 110 -0.89 -15.12 -21.74
N ASP A 111 -0.23 -13.96 -21.74
CA ASP A 111 -0.94 -12.68 -21.80
C ASP A 111 -1.46 -12.44 -23.22
N PRO A 112 -2.71 -11.99 -23.41
CA PRO A 112 -3.25 -11.75 -24.73
C PRO A 112 -2.58 -10.53 -25.41
N GLU A 113 -2.44 -10.57 -26.73
CA GLU A 113 -1.69 -9.54 -27.49
C GLU A 113 -2.21 -8.11 -27.25
N HIS A 114 -3.53 -7.94 -27.10
CA HIS A 114 -4.16 -6.63 -26.96
C HIS A 114 -3.85 -5.90 -25.64
N ILE A 115 -3.26 -6.58 -24.64
CA ILE A 115 -2.80 -5.95 -23.38
C ILE A 115 -1.28 -5.78 -23.33
N ARG A 116 -0.56 -6.24 -24.36
CA ARG A 116 0.90 -6.14 -24.42
C ARG A 116 1.30 -4.80 -25.01
N GLU A 117 2.04 -4.03 -24.25
CA GLU A 117 2.68 -2.80 -24.70
C GLU A 117 4.08 -3.13 -25.21
N LYS A 118 4.33 -2.79 -26.47
CA LYS A 118 5.68 -2.80 -27.04
C LYS A 118 6.44 -1.59 -26.52
N SER A 119 7.57 -1.83 -25.88
CA SER A 119 8.50 -0.77 -25.49
C SER A 119 9.58 -0.61 -26.57
N ASP A 120 10.36 0.46 -26.48
CA ASP A 120 11.59 0.62 -27.28
C ASP A 120 12.60 -0.47 -26.87
N GLY A 121 12.50 -1.64 -27.49
CA GLY A 121 13.29 -2.83 -27.20
C GLY A 121 12.58 -4.15 -27.54
N GLU A 122 13.17 -5.28 -27.16
CA GLU A 122 12.59 -6.63 -27.35
C GLU A 122 11.58 -7.01 -26.25
N PHE A 123 11.46 -6.20 -25.19
CA PHE A 123 10.62 -6.49 -24.05
C PHE A 123 9.21 -5.91 -24.18
N GLU A 124 8.22 -6.77 -23.98
CA GLU A 124 6.82 -6.41 -23.88
C GLU A 124 6.40 -6.27 -22.41
N TYR A 125 5.54 -5.29 -22.12
CA TYR A 125 5.04 -5.03 -20.78
C TYR A 125 3.52 -5.11 -20.73
N VAL A 126 3.00 -5.43 -19.54
CA VAL A 126 1.58 -5.29 -19.22
C VAL A 126 1.45 -4.24 -18.12
N THR A 127 0.68 -3.20 -18.40
CA THR A 127 0.46 -2.08 -17.47
C THR A 127 -0.82 -2.28 -16.68
N LEU A 128 -0.74 -2.07 -15.36
CA LEU A 128 -1.90 -2.07 -14.48
C LEU A 128 -2.48 -0.67 -14.36
N VAL A 129 -1.66 0.31 -14.00
CA VAL A 129 -2.06 1.70 -13.73
C VAL A 129 -0.98 2.66 -14.20
N ILE A 130 -1.39 3.82 -14.71
CA ILE A 130 -0.58 5.01 -14.95
C ILE A 130 -1.17 6.18 -14.17
N PHE A 131 -0.34 6.80 -13.33
CA PHE A 131 -0.64 8.06 -12.66
C PHE A 131 0.03 9.19 -13.44
N ARG A 132 -0.75 10.09 -14.03
CA ARG A 132 -0.21 11.15 -14.90
C ARG A 132 -1.14 12.36 -14.96
N GLY A 133 -0.58 13.55 -14.81
CA GLY A 133 -1.32 14.82 -14.92
C GLY A 133 -2.58 14.85 -14.04
N GLY A 134 -3.66 15.44 -14.56
CA GLY A 134 -4.96 15.49 -13.89
C GLY A 134 -5.00 16.40 -12.64
N LYS A 135 -6.11 16.35 -11.91
CA LYS A 135 -6.28 16.99 -10.60
C LYS A 135 -6.60 15.91 -9.57
N ARG A 136 -6.01 16.00 -8.37
CA ARG A 136 -6.30 15.07 -7.27
C ARG A 136 -7.80 14.89 -7.05
N GLN A 137 -8.22 13.65 -6.87
CA GLN A 137 -9.58 13.28 -6.48
C GLN A 137 -9.55 12.56 -5.14
N GLU A 138 -10.17 13.14 -4.12
CA GLU A 138 -10.12 12.60 -2.76
C GLU A 138 -10.77 11.22 -2.65
N ARG A 139 -11.80 10.96 -3.46
CA ARG A 139 -12.49 9.66 -3.54
C ARG A 139 -11.60 8.48 -3.98
N TYR A 140 -10.35 8.71 -4.39
CA TYR A 140 -9.38 7.66 -4.72
C TYR A 140 -8.35 7.42 -3.61
N ALA A 141 -8.24 8.31 -2.63
CA ALA A 141 -7.31 8.16 -1.52
C ALA A 141 -7.77 7.06 -0.55
N VAL A 142 -6.82 6.53 0.22
CA VAL A 142 -7.10 5.68 1.39
C VAL A 142 -7.85 6.50 2.44
N GLY A 143 -8.92 5.94 3.01
CA GLY A 143 -9.68 6.60 4.08
C GLY A 143 -10.75 7.62 3.61
N ALA A 144 -10.98 7.73 2.30
CA ALA A 144 -12.04 8.60 1.76
C ALA A 144 -13.49 8.15 2.07
N ALA A 145 -13.66 7.00 2.73
CA ALA A 145 -14.97 6.49 3.14
C ALA A 145 -15.55 7.35 4.27
N SER A 146 -16.79 7.82 4.08
CA SER A 146 -17.62 8.54 5.06
C SER A 146 -17.34 10.02 5.35
N ALA A 147 -17.07 10.85 4.33
CA ALA A 147 -17.23 12.32 4.46
C ALA A 147 -18.67 12.82 4.19
N GLY A 148 -19.64 11.91 4.00
CA GLY A 148 -21.03 12.22 3.61
C GLY A 148 -22.08 12.20 4.73
N SER A 149 -21.74 11.87 5.98
CA SER A 149 -22.72 11.84 7.08
C SER A 149 -22.49 12.99 8.08
N THR A 150 -23.46 13.91 8.14
CA THR A 150 -23.75 14.83 9.26
C THR A 150 -22.63 15.78 9.74
N ARG A 151 -22.52 16.96 9.12
CA ARG A 151 -22.15 18.18 9.85
C ARG A 151 -23.40 18.76 10.51
N SER A 152 -23.85 18.16 11.61
CA SER A 152 -24.66 18.89 12.58
C SER A 152 -23.73 19.78 13.40
N ALA A 153 -23.88 21.08 13.24
CA ALA A 153 -23.19 22.09 14.02
C ALA A 153 -23.56 21.92 15.51
N ALA A 154 -22.62 21.46 16.33
CA ALA A 154 -22.73 21.55 17.78
C ALA A 154 -22.20 22.92 18.24
N PRO A 155 -22.91 23.65 19.12
CA PRO A 155 -22.48 24.95 19.62
C PRO A 155 -21.26 24.81 20.55
N GLN A 156 -20.27 25.68 20.34
CA GLN A 156 -19.10 25.83 21.19
C GLN A 156 -19.47 26.41 22.55
N THR A 157 -19.46 25.58 23.60
CA THR A 157 -19.37 26.04 24.99
C THR A 157 -17.90 26.12 25.39
N ARG A 158 -17.45 27.32 25.74
CA ARG A 158 -16.17 27.57 26.43
C ARG A 158 -16.18 26.91 27.81
N PRO A 159 -15.03 26.41 28.27
CA PRO A 159 -14.71 26.48 29.70
C PRO A 159 -13.46 27.30 29.98
N ALA A 160 -13.51 27.93 31.15
CA ALA A 160 -12.56 28.89 31.68
C ALA A 160 -11.36 28.24 32.38
N ALA A 161 -10.30 29.06 32.49
CA ALA A 161 -9.26 29.18 33.51
C ALA A 161 -8.78 27.94 34.32
N ARG A 162 -7.45 27.79 34.25
CA ARG A 162 -6.48 27.06 35.09
C ARG A 162 -6.74 27.19 36.61
N PRO A 163 -6.23 26.24 37.42
CA PRO A 163 -4.95 26.50 38.07
C PRO A 163 -3.97 25.31 38.10
N ALA A 164 -2.74 25.64 38.48
CA ALA A 164 -1.54 24.82 38.51
C ALA A 164 -1.53 23.77 39.64
N GLY A 165 -0.83 22.66 39.39
CA GLY A 165 -0.41 21.67 40.39
C GLY A 165 0.71 20.83 39.81
N ALA A 166 1.86 20.85 40.47
CA ALA A 166 3.04 20.06 40.17
C ALA A 166 2.80 18.59 40.50
N ASP A 167 3.41 17.68 39.74
CA ASP A 167 4.29 16.63 40.25
C ASP A 167 4.70 15.69 39.12
N ALA A 168 6.02 15.58 38.91
CA ALA A 168 6.64 14.55 38.11
C ALA A 168 6.55 13.20 38.84
N PRO A 169 6.44 12.09 38.10
CA PRO A 169 7.32 10.98 38.43
C PRO A 169 8.01 10.36 37.20
N ALA A 170 9.29 10.10 37.42
CA ALA A 170 10.16 9.08 36.85
C ALA A 170 9.63 8.25 35.65
N ALA A 171 10.34 8.38 34.53
CA ALA A 171 10.30 7.46 33.41
C ALA A 171 10.80 6.06 33.84
N GLY A 172 9.91 5.23 34.37
CA GLY A 172 10.06 3.79 34.33
C GLY A 172 9.72 3.32 32.92
N ALA A 173 10.73 2.96 32.13
CA ALA A 173 10.53 2.39 30.81
C ALA A 173 9.58 1.20 30.91
N ALA A 174 8.39 1.33 30.30
CA ALA A 174 7.46 0.21 30.21
C ALA A 174 8.16 -0.98 29.56
N PRO A 175 7.96 -2.22 30.05
CA PRO A 175 8.59 -3.39 29.46
C PRO A 175 8.18 -3.49 27.99
N MET A 176 9.16 -3.42 27.08
CA MET A 176 8.94 -3.60 25.65
C MET A 176 8.24 -4.94 25.42
N ASN A 177 7.14 -4.91 24.67
CA ASN A 177 6.52 -6.14 24.18
C ASN A 177 7.40 -6.80 23.11
N ARG A 178 7.17 -8.10 22.84
CA ARG A 178 7.99 -8.88 21.90
C ARG A 178 8.12 -8.26 20.50
N GLY A 179 7.05 -7.63 20.00
CA GLY A 179 7.08 -6.92 18.72
C GLY A 179 8.01 -5.69 18.74
N GLN A 180 8.00 -4.94 19.84
CA GLN A 180 8.90 -3.81 20.05
C GLN A 180 10.37 -4.25 20.18
N LEU A 181 10.64 -5.38 20.84
CA LEU A 181 11.99 -5.96 20.94
C LEU A 181 12.54 -6.39 19.57
N LEU A 182 11.73 -7.05 18.74
CA LEU A 182 12.13 -7.48 17.40
C LEU A 182 12.41 -6.28 16.48
N ASN A 183 11.57 -5.25 16.55
CA ASN A 183 11.78 -4.01 15.80
C ASN A 183 13.06 -3.29 16.25
N ALA A 184 13.31 -3.21 17.56
CA ALA A 184 14.53 -2.60 18.10
C ALA A 184 15.78 -3.36 17.64
N LEU A 185 15.76 -4.70 17.69
CA LEU A 185 16.87 -5.54 17.25
C LEU A 185 17.14 -5.39 15.75
N SER A 186 16.11 -5.46 14.91
CA SER A 186 16.27 -5.28 13.47
C SER A 186 16.81 -3.89 13.10
N THR A 187 16.44 -2.86 13.87
CA THR A 187 16.95 -1.50 13.67
C THR A 187 18.42 -1.40 14.06
N LYS A 188 18.79 -1.94 15.23
CA LYS A 188 20.17 -1.90 15.73
C LYS A 188 21.16 -2.67 14.87
N LEU A 189 20.78 -3.83 14.34
CA LEU A 189 21.64 -4.60 13.43
C LEU A 189 21.93 -3.83 12.12
N ARG A 190 20.97 -3.04 11.62
CA ARG A 190 21.19 -2.16 10.46
C ARG A 190 22.12 -0.99 10.77
N GLU A 191 21.95 -0.35 11.94
CA GLU A 191 22.78 0.78 12.37
C GLU A 191 24.26 0.39 12.54
N THR A 192 24.51 -0.75 13.17
CA THR A 192 25.86 -1.25 13.50
C THR A 192 26.50 -2.08 12.39
N ARG A 193 25.76 -2.33 11.30
CA ARG A 193 26.19 -3.18 10.18
C ARG A 193 26.56 -4.61 10.58
N VAL A 194 26.02 -5.11 11.70
CA VAL A 194 26.16 -6.51 12.10
C VAL A 194 25.25 -7.37 11.20
N PRO A 195 25.79 -8.35 10.45
CA PRO A 195 24.98 -9.22 9.61
C PRO A 195 23.96 -10.03 10.44
N GLN A 196 22.69 -10.02 10.04
CA GLN A 196 21.66 -10.81 10.72
C GLN A 196 21.99 -12.32 10.74
N ALA A 197 22.66 -12.81 9.69
CA ALA A 197 23.08 -14.20 9.59
C ALA A 197 24.02 -14.63 10.74
N GLU A 198 24.92 -13.75 11.18
CA GLU A 198 25.86 -14.02 12.27
C GLU A 198 25.13 -14.19 13.61
N VAL A 199 24.11 -13.35 13.86
CA VAL A 199 23.26 -13.46 15.05
C VAL A 199 22.45 -14.77 15.03
N LEU A 200 21.88 -15.11 13.88
CA LEU A 200 21.08 -16.32 13.73
C LEU A 200 21.91 -17.60 13.87
N GLU A 201 23.12 -17.62 13.33
CA GLU A 201 24.07 -18.73 13.47
C GLU A 201 24.47 -18.93 14.94
N ARG A 202 24.79 -17.83 15.65
CA ARG A 202 25.18 -17.86 17.07
C ARG A 202 24.11 -18.49 17.96
N PHE A 203 22.83 -18.24 17.70
CA PHE A 203 21.71 -18.78 18.48
C PHE A 203 21.03 -20.00 17.84
N GLN A 204 21.60 -20.54 16.76
CA GLN A 204 21.02 -21.66 15.98
C GLN A 204 19.54 -21.43 15.61
N ALA A 205 19.19 -20.18 15.30
CA ALA A 205 17.82 -19.77 15.02
C ALA A 205 17.58 -19.66 13.51
N SER A 206 16.40 -20.08 13.06
CA SER A 206 16.01 -19.95 11.64
C SER A 206 15.54 -18.55 11.25
N SER A 207 15.20 -17.69 12.23
CA SER A 207 14.74 -16.31 12.01
C SER A 207 14.84 -15.49 13.29
N LEU A 208 14.87 -14.15 13.19
CA LEU A 208 14.91 -13.27 14.38
C LEU A 208 13.67 -13.46 15.26
N SER A 209 12.51 -13.74 14.66
CA SER A 209 11.27 -14.05 15.37
C SER A 209 11.32 -15.35 16.17
N ALA A 210 12.28 -16.25 15.90
CA ALA A 210 12.47 -17.49 16.64
C ALA A 210 13.30 -17.30 17.92
N LEU A 211 13.96 -16.14 18.09
CA LEU A 211 14.74 -15.85 19.29
C LEU A 211 13.84 -15.64 20.51
N THR A 212 14.31 -16.04 21.69
CA THR A 212 13.64 -15.73 22.95
C THR A 212 13.81 -14.25 23.30
N ASP A 213 12.92 -13.69 24.13
CA ASP A 213 13.03 -12.29 24.54
C ASP A 213 14.35 -11.98 25.25
N ASP A 214 14.92 -12.98 25.95
CA ASP A 214 16.21 -12.87 26.63
C ASP A 214 17.38 -12.82 25.64
N GLN A 215 17.37 -13.69 24.62
CA GLN A 215 18.36 -13.68 23.53
C GLN A 215 18.33 -12.35 22.76
N ILE A 216 17.14 -11.81 22.48
CA ILE A 216 16.98 -10.52 21.82
C ILE A 216 17.58 -9.39 22.65
N ARG A 217 17.36 -9.40 23.98
CA ARG A 217 17.93 -8.40 24.90
C ARG A 217 19.45 -8.52 25.01
N THR A 218 20.01 -9.73 25.01
CA THR A 218 21.46 -9.96 25.00
C THR A 218 22.11 -9.32 23.76
N VAL A 219 21.56 -9.58 22.57
CA VAL A 219 22.11 -9.01 21.33
C VAL A 219 21.96 -7.50 21.30
N LEU A 220 20.81 -6.98 21.75
CA LEU A 220 20.61 -5.53 21.85
C LEU A 220 21.61 -4.86 22.79
N ALA A 221 22.01 -5.50 23.89
CA ALA A 221 23.00 -4.96 24.82
C ALA A 221 24.44 -4.99 24.26
N GLU A 222 24.78 -5.96 23.42
CA GLU A 222 26.10 -6.08 22.79
C GLU A 222 26.29 -5.12 21.60
N VAL A 223 25.18 -4.76 20.96
CA VAL A 223 25.15 -3.94 19.73
C VAL A 223 24.77 -2.48 20.02
N SER A 224 24.45 -2.13 21.27
CA SER A 224 24.21 -0.75 21.72
C SER A 224 25.50 -0.04 22.10
#